data_AF-A0A925LIK0-F1
#
_entry.id   AF-A0A925LIK0-F1
#
_cell.length_a   1.000
_cell.length_b   1.000
_cell.length_c   1.000
_cell.angle_alpha   90.00
_cell.angle_beta   90.00
_cell.angle_gamma   90.00
#
_symmetry.space_group_name_H-M   'P 1'
#
loop_
_entity.id
_entity.type
_entity.pdbx_description
1 polymer ?
#
loop_
_entity_poly.entity_id
_entity_poly.type
_entity_poly.pdbx_seq_one_letter_code
_entity_poly.pdbx_strand_id
1 'polypeptide(L)'
;MDALIESITDEEELEVMTQIKISVRELIEYVLRSGDINAVFLSSKRMQDGTKAHQRFQKAAGEDYLQEVSISYEVVYEDVHLLLSGRIDGLIKMEDSVTIDEIKSTARNLDDLEIGNRLHWAQVWMYAYMYAVQNDL
;
A
#
# COMPACT_ATOMS: atom_id res chain seq x y z
N MET A 1 -39.61 29.51 41.36
CA MET A 1 -38.34 29.91 42.00
C MET A 1 -37.96 28.75 42.91
N ASP A 2 -37.19 27.75 42.52
CA ASP A 2 -36.31 27.49 41.36
C ASP A 2 -36.36 25.95 41.14
N ALA A 3 -36.50 25.38 39.93
CA ALA A 3 -35.67 25.51 38.74
C ALA A 3 -34.18 25.20 38.99
N LEU A 4 -33.87 23.93 39.29
CA LEU A 4 -32.57 23.31 39.00
C LEU A 4 -32.87 21.89 38.46
N ILE A 5 -33.21 21.79 37.16
CA ILE A 5 -32.39 21.16 36.09
C ILE A 5 -32.31 19.63 36.33
N GLU A 6 -33.13 18.76 35.73
CA GLU A 6 -33.35 18.49 34.29
C GLU A 6 -32.07 18.54 33.44
N SER A 7 -31.29 17.45 33.49
CA SER A 7 -30.59 16.82 32.36
C SER A 7 -29.96 15.53 32.90
N ILE A 8 -30.68 14.41 32.95
CA ILE A 8 -30.60 13.38 31.91
C ILE A 8 -29.17 13.27 31.40
N THR A 9 -28.44 12.35 32.03
CA THR A 9 -27.34 11.56 31.48
C THR A 9 -26.98 11.92 30.03
N ASP A 10 -25.93 12.71 29.85
CA ASP A 10 -25.10 12.62 28.65
C ASP A 10 -24.44 11.23 28.70
N GLU A 11 -25.18 10.20 28.29
CA GLU A 11 -24.55 9.03 27.70
C GLU A 11 -23.92 9.54 26.41
N GLU A 12 -22.64 9.96 26.48
CA GLU A 12 -21.77 9.94 25.32
C GLU A 12 -21.84 8.50 24.81
N GLU A 13 -22.66 8.25 23.80
CA GLU A 13 -22.53 7.06 22.97
C GLU A 13 -21.07 7.06 22.50
N LEU A 14 -20.26 6.20 23.11
CA LEU A 14 -18.94 5.86 22.60
C LEU A 14 -19.17 5.30 21.20
N GLU A 15 -19.08 6.18 20.21
CA GLU A 15 -19.20 5.83 18.81
C GLU A 15 -18.14 4.75 18.53
N VAL A 16 -18.60 3.51 18.36
CA VAL A 16 -17.71 2.35 18.26
C VAL A 16 -16.98 2.45 16.94
N MET A 17 -15.74 2.95 16.99
CA MET A 17 -14.91 3.03 15.79
C MET A 17 -14.53 1.63 15.31
N THR A 18 -15.01 1.27 14.13
CA THR A 18 -14.63 0.05 13.43
C THR A 18 -13.20 0.15 12.92
N GLN A 19 -12.30 -0.65 13.48
CA GLN A 19 -10.91 -0.71 13.03
C GLN A 19 -10.74 -1.70 11.88
N ILE A 20 -10.30 -1.21 10.72
CA ILE A 20 -10.06 -2.02 9.53
C ILE A 20 -8.57 -1.91 9.17
N LYS A 21 -7.92 -3.07 8.96
CA LYS A 21 -6.53 -3.14 8.51
C LYS A 21 -6.49 -3.86 7.19
N ILE A 22 -6.05 -3.18 6.14
CA ILE A 22 -5.87 -3.79 4.81
C ILE A 22 -4.51 -3.41 4.24
N SER A 23 -4.03 -4.24 3.32
CA SER A 23 -2.82 -3.89 2.56
C SER A 23 -3.14 -2.94 1.41
N VAL A 24 -2.17 -2.12 1.02
CA VAL A 24 -2.26 -1.28 -0.19
C VAL A 24 -2.57 -2.12 -1.41
N ARG A 25 -1.94 -3.30 -1.52
CA ARG A 25 -2.21 -4.26 -2.59
C ARG A 25 -3.66 -4.72 -2.61
N GLU A 26 -4.20 -5.09 -1.45
CA GLU A 26 -5.59 -5.55 -1.32
C GLU A 26 -6.58 -4.47 -1.74
N LEU A 27 -6.37 -3.22 -1.31
CA LEU A 27 -7.18 -2.08 -1.73
C LEU A 27 -7.15 -1.90 -3.25
N ILE A 28 -5.96 -1.90 -3.85
CA ILE A 28 -5.79 -1.70 -5.29
C ILE A 28 -6.44 -2.84 -6.07
N GLU A 29 -6.20 -4.09 -5.66
CA GLU A 29 -6.84 -5.26 -6.27
C GLU A 29 -8.35 -5.16 -6.15
N TYR A 30 -8.89 -4.68 -5.02
CA TYR A 30 -10.32 -4.49 -4.85
C TYR A 30 -10.88 -3.40 -5.79
N VAL A 31 -10.27 -2.22 -5.83
CA VAL A 31 -10.76 -1.06 -6.59
C VAL A 31 -10.59 -1.23 -8.11
N LEU A 32 -9.48 -1.85 -8.55
CA LEU A 32 -9.15 -2.02 -9.96
C LEU A 32 -9.55 -3.40 -10.52
N ARG A 33 -10.24 -4.23 -9.73
CA ARG A 33 -10.81 -5.51 -10.18
C ARG A 33 -11.63 -5.29 -11.45
N SER A 34 -11.18 -5.93 -12.52
CA SER A 34 -11.80 -5.88 -13.84
C SER A 34 -11.53 -7.20 -14.57
N GLY A 35 -12.42 -7.59 -15.49
CA GLY A 35 -12.31 -8.83 -16.27
C GLY A 35 -13.19 -9.99 -15.77
N ASP A 36 -13.04 -11.15 -16.40
CA ASP A 36 -13.78 -12.40 -16.09
C ASP A 36 -13.19 -13.16 -14.89
N ILE A 37 -14.00 -13.99 -14.24
CA ILE A 37 -13.61 -14.88 -13.12
C ILE A 37 -12.71 -16.00 -13.65
N ASN A 38 -11.47 -15.69 -14.00
CA ASN A 38 -10.45 -16.67 -14.35
C ASN A 38 -9.47 -16.79 -13.20
N ALA A 39 -9.54 -17.90 -12.47
CA ALA A 39 -8.57 -18.21 -11.44
C ALA A 39 -7.22 -18.54 -12.07
N VAL A 40 -6.31 -17.55 -12.13
CA VAL A 40 -4.94 -17.77 -12.59
C VAL A 40 -4.17 -18.48 -11.47
N PHE A 41 -4.02 -19.80 -11.59
CA PHE A 41 -3.24 -20.58 -10.63
C PHE A 41 -1.74 -20.23 -10.75
N LEU A 42 -1.23 -19.41 -9.82
CA LEU A 42 0.19 -19.12 -9.71
C LEU A 42 0.88 -20.27 -8.95
N SER A 43 1.83 -20.95 -9.57
CA SER A 43 2.57 -22.05 -8.91
C SER A 43 3.50 -21.51 -7.83
N SER A 44 3.71 -22.31 -6.77
CA SER A 44 4.66 -22.00 -5.69
C SER A 44 6.07 -21.69 -6.19
N LYS A 45 6.51 -22.39 -7.23
CA LYS A 45 7.80 -22.15 -7.89
C LYS A 45 7.91 -20.74 -8.46
N ARG A 46 6.87 -20.24 -9.14
CA ARG A 46 6.86 -18.87 -9.69
C ARG A 46 6.98 -17.81 -8.58
N MET A 47 6.31 -18.03 -7.45
CA MET A 47 6.44 -17.13 -6.30
C MET A 47 7.86 -17.11 -5.73
N GLN A 48 8.48 -18.29 -5.56
CA GLN A 48 9.87 -18.38 -5.07
C GLN A 48 10.88 -17.72 -6.02
N ASP A 49 10.72 -17.93 -7.32
CA ASP A 49 11.60 -17.31 -8.32
C ASP A 49 11.44 -15.79 -8.32
N GLY A 50 10.21 -15.28 -8.11
CA GLY A 50 9.98 -13.85 -7.94
C GLY A 50 10.68 -13.26 -6.72
N THR A 51 10.59 -13.92 -5.55
CA THR A 51 11.32 -13.49 -4.36
C THR A 51 12.83 -13.48 -4.57
N LYS A 52 13.39 -14.50 -5.24
CA LYS A 52 14.82 -14.55 -5.56
C LYS A 52 15.23 -13.42 -6.51
N ALA A 53 14.37 -13.06 -7.46
CA ALA A 53 14.63 -11.96 -8.37
C ALA A 53 14.71 -10.61 -7.64
N HIS A 54 13.76 -10.32 -6.73
CA HIS A 54 13.82 -9.12 -5.88
C HIS A 54 15.10 -9.09 -5.07
N GLN A 55 15.39 -10.17 -4.34
CA GLN A 55 16.60 -10.27 -3.52
C GLN A 55 17.88 -10.07 -4.32
N ARG A 56 17.94 -10.58 -5.55
CA ARG A 56 19.12 -10.43 -6.42
C ARG A 56 19.29 -8.98 -6.86
N PHE A 57 18.20 -8.32 -7.30
CA PHE A 57 18.25 -6.92 -7.70
C PHE A 57 18.64 -6.04 -6.52
N GLN A 58 17.93 -6.18 -5.40
CA GLN A 58 18.15 -5.46 -4.16
C GLN A 58 19.59 -5.58 -3.68
N LYS A 59 20.16 -6.80 -3.61
CA LYS A 59 21.59 -6.99 -3.23
C LYS A 59 22.59 -6.32 -4.16
N ALA A 60 22.23 -6.12 -5.42
CA ALA A 60 23.07 -5.44 -6.39
C ALA A 60 22.84 -3.92 -6.42
N ALA A 61 21.78 -3.43 -5.77
CA ALA A 61 21.53 -2.02 -5.62
C ALA A 61 22.57 -1.40 -4.67
N GLY A 62 22.97 -0.17 -4.97
CA GLY A 62 23.99 0.55 -4.19
C GLY A 62 23.53 0.91 -2.77
N GLU A 63 24.43 1.51 -1.99
CA GLU A 63 24.17 1.84 -0.58
C GLU A 63 23.03 2.84 -0.37
N ASP A 64 22.75 3.69 -1.37
CA ASP A 64 21.68 4.69 -1.34
C ASP A 64 20.26 4.10 -1.57
N TYR A 65 20.17 2.80 -1.86
CA TYR A 65 18.91 2.11 -2.10
C TYR A 65 18.39 1.44 -0.82
N LEU A 66 17.34 2.01 -0.25
CA LEU A 66 16.63 1.41 0.89
C LEU A 66 15.63 0.36 0.40
N GLN A 67 15.84 -0.88 0.82
CA GLN A 67 15.05 -2.03 0.41
C GLN A 67 13.92 -2.28 1.40
N GLU A 68 12.77 -2.73 0.91
CA GLU A 68 11.70 -3.29 1.75
C GLU A 68 11.20 -2.34 2.84
N VAL A 69 11.04 -1.06 2.50
CA VAL A 69 10.67 0.01 3.44
C VAL A 69 9.19 -0.13 3.80
N SER A 70 8.90 -0.30 5.09
CA SER A 70 7.52 -0.38 5.58
C SER A 70 6.85 0.99 5.56
N ILE A 71 5.58 1.04 5.16
CA ILE A 71 4.78 2.27 5.12
C ILE A 71 3.36 2.02 5.59
N SER A 72 2.77 3.01 6.27
CA SER A 72 1.39 2.94 6.79
C SER A 72 0.67 4.27 6.69
N TYR A 73 -0.60 4.26 6.31
CA TYR A 73 -1.41 5.47 6.18
C TYR A 73 -2.75 5.25 6.86
N GLU A 74 -3.12 6.17 7.74
CA GLU A 74 -4.37 6.11 8.49
C GLU A 74 -5.39 7.06 7.89
N VAL A 75 -6.61 6.54 7.73
CA VAL A 75 -7.77 7.32 7.27
C VAL A 75 -8.88 7.12 8.28
N VAL A 76 -9.40 8.21 8.81
CA VAL A 76 -10.63 8.20 9.62
C VAL A 76 -11.74 8.75 8.74
N TYR A 77 -12.81 7.96 8.59
CA TYR A 77 -14.00 8.36 7.85
C TYR A 77 -15.23 7.82 8.56
N GLU A 78 -16.13 8.71 9.00
CA GLU A 78 -17.29 8.36 9.84
C GLU A 78 -16.84 7.53 11.06
N ASP A 79 -17.47 6.38 11.30
CA ASP A 79 -17.15 5.44 12.37
C ASP A 79 -16.06 4.42 11.98
N VAL A 80 -15.34 4.64 10.89
CA VAL A 80 -14.30 3.71 10.40
C VAL A 80 -12.89 4.32 10.56
N HIS A 81 -12.01 3.57 11.24
CA HIS A 81 -10.58 3.82 11.26
C HIS A 81 -9.86 2.80 10.37
N LEU A 82 -9.41 3.25 9.20
CA LEU A 82 -8.73 2.43 8.22
C LEU A 82 -7.21 2.61 8.34
N LEU A 83 -6.50 1.51 8.62
CA LEU A 83 -5.05 1.43 8.53
C LEU A 83 -4.66 0.74 7.22
N LEU A 84 -4.17 1.53 6.26
CA LEU A 84 -3.50 1.04 5.07
C LEU A 84 -2.05 0.75 5.39
N SER A 85 -1.55 -0.41 4.98
CA SER A 85 -0.15 -0.78 5.18
C SER A 85 0.45 -1.40 3.91
N GLY A 86 1.75 -1.22 3.75
CA GLY A 86 2.46 -1.76 2.61
C GLY A 86 3.96 -1.79 2.83
N ARG A 87 4.64 -2.26 1.79
CA ARG A 87 6.09 -2.38 1.77
C ARG A 87 6.57 -1.92 0.40
N ILE A 88 7.36 -0.86 0.42
CA ILE A 88 8.00 -0.28 -0.76
C ILE A 88 9.22 -1.14 -1.07
N ASP A 89 9.31 -1.67 -2.29
CA ASP A 89 10.43 -2.53 -2.69
C ASP A 89 11.77 -1.76 -2.72
N GLY A 90 11.72 -0.48 -3.10
CA GLY A 90 12.87 0.41 -3.17
C GLY A 90 12.57 1.87 -2.90
N LEU A 91 13.43 2.50 -2.12
CA LEU A 91 13.39 3.93 -1.89
C LEU A 91 14.78 4.54 -2.01
N ILE A 92 14.92 5.53 -2.87
CA ILE A 92 16.17 6.27 -3.08
C ILE A 92 15.89 7.72 -2.73
N LYS A 93 16.72 8.29 -1.83
CA LYS A 93 16.67 9.73 -1.51
C LYS A 93 17.87 10.41 -2.16
N MET A 94 17.58 11.40 -3.00
CA MET A 94 18.57 12.33 -3.55
C MET A 94 18.33 13.71 -2.93
N GLU A 95 19.24 14.65 -3.19
CA GLU A 95 19.18 16.00 -2.59
C GLU A 95 17.85 16.72 -2.86
N ASP A 96 17.33 16.62 -4.09
CA ASP A 96 16.12 17.34 -4.54
C ASP A 96 14.94 16.41 -4.91
N SER A 97 15.06 15.10 -4.71
CA SER A 97 14.02 14.16 -5.15
C SER A 97 14.01 12.86 -4.37
N VAL A 98 12.83 12.26 -4.27
CA VAL A 98 12.66 10.90 -3.76
C VAL A 98 12.10 10.01 -4.87
N THR A 99 12.70 8.84 -5.04
CA THR A 99 12.25 7.82 -5.98
C THR A 99 11.70 6.62 -5.22
N ILE A 100 10.53 6.14 -5.66
CA ILE A 100 9.84 4.95 -5.15
C ILE A 100 9.83 3.90 -6.25
N ASP A 101 10.38 2.73 -5.97
CA ASP A 101 10.41 1.59 -6.86
C ASP A 101 9.46 0.48 -6.40
N GLU A 102 8.77 -0.12 -7.36
CA GLU A 102 7.97 -1.35 -7.22
C GLU A 102 8.52 -2.37 -8.24
N ILE A 103 9.18 -3.41 -7.76
CA ILE A 103 9.88 -4.39 -8.60
C ILE A 103 8.89 -5.48 -9.03
N LYS A 104 8.99 -5.93 -10.29
CA LYS A 104 8.22 -7.06 -10.80
C LYS A 104 9.11 -7.97 -11.64
N SER A 105 8.94 -9.27 -11.47
CA SER A 105 9.60 -10.29 -12.29
C SER A 105 8.62 -10.97 -13.23
N THR A 106 9.13 -11.42 -14.37
CA THR A 106 8.37 -12.19 -15.35
C THR A 106 9.26 -13.23 -16.01
N ALA A 107 8.64 -14.30 -16.51
CA ALA A 107 9.30 -15.27 -17.39
C ALA A 107 9.09 -14.96 -18.88
N ARG A 108 8.28 -13.94 -19.21
CA ARG A 108 8.08 -13.46 -20.58
C ARG A 108 9.31 -12.69 -21.05
N ASN A 109 9.52 -12.65 -22.36
CA ASN A 109 10.50 -11.74 -22.94
C ASN A 109 10.09 -10.29 -22.61
N LEU A 110 11.07 -9.46 -22.25
CA LEU A 110 10.88 -8.05 -21.93
C LEU A 110 10.39 -7.25 -23.14
N ASP A 111 10.82 -7.62 -24.35
CA ASP A 111 10.40 -6.96 -25.59
C ASP A 111 8.89 -7.14 -25.87
N ASP A 112 8.27 -8.18 -25.27
CA ASP A 112 6.85 -8.49 -25.41
C ASP A 112 5.99 -7.87 -24.29
N LEU A 113 6.59 -7.07 -23.41
CA LEU A 113 5.88 -6.41 -22.32
C LEU A 113 5.40 -5.01 -22.75
N GLU A 114 4.10 -4.79 -22.63
CA GLU A 114 3.54 -3.42 -22.62
C GLU A 114 3.95 -2.68 -21.33
N ILE A 115 3.66 -1.37 -21.28
CA ILE A 115 4.00 -0.44 -20.18
C ILE A 115 3.28 -0.82 -18.87
N GLY A 116 3.74 -1.89 -18.22
CA GLY A 116 3.35 -2.32 -16.88
C GLY A 116 1.86 -2.70 -16.70
N ASN A 117 1.59 -3.59 -15.74
CA ASN A 117 0.21 -3.83 -15.33
C ASN A 117 -0.30 -2.60 -14.56
N ARG A 118 -1.53 -2.12 -14.84
CA ARG A 118 -2.16 -0.99 -14.13
C ARG A 118 -2.16 -1.17 -12.61
N LEU A 119 -2.29 -2.40 -12.11
CA LEU A 119 -2.18 -2.72 -10.68
C LEU A 119 -0.81 -2.34 -10.11
N HIS A 120 0.27 -2.60 -10.84
CA HIS A 120 1.63 -2.29 -10.40
C HIS A 120 1.87 -0.77 -10.35
N TRP A 121 1.36 -0.04 -11.34
CA TRP A 121 1.41 1.43 -11.34
C TRP A 121 0.61 2.03 -10.18
N ALA A 122 -0.58 1.51 -9.92
CA ALA A 122 -1.37 1.96 -8.78
C ALA A 122 -0.64 1.72 -7.44
N GLN A 123 0.11 0.62 -7.30
CA GLN A 123 0.90 0.36 -6.09
C GLN A 123 1.98 1.43 -5.91
N VAL A 124 2.78 1.70 -6.95
CA VAL A 124 3.87 2.68 -6.85
C VAL A 124 3.35 4.09 -6.58
N TRP A 125 2.21 4.48 -7.18
CA TRP A 125 1.58 5.78 -6.93
C TRP A 125 1.02 5.90 -5.51
N MET A 126 0.38 4.85 -4.99
CA MET A 126 -0.11 4.85 -3.61
C MET A 126 1.06 4.98 -2.63
N TYR A 127 2.14 4.24 -2.84
CA TYR A 127 3.34 4.35 -2.02
C TYR A 127 4.00 5.72 -2.10
N ALA A 128 4.12 6.30 -3.29
CA ALA A 128 4.63 7.66 -3.47
C ALA A 128 3.76 8.70 -2.75
N TYR A 129 2.44 8.62 -2.88
CA TYR A 129 1.51 9.50 -2.17
C TYR A 129 1.64 9.36 -0.65
N MET A 130 1.57 8.13 -0.12
CA MET A 130 1.68 7.87 1.31
C MET A 130 3.02 8.38 1.85
N TYR A 131 4.11 8.18 1.10
CA TYR A 131 5.43 8.60 1.50
C TYR A 131 5.55 10.13 1.49
N ALA A 132 5.04 10.78 0.45
CA ALA A 132 5.03 12.25 0.34
C ALA A 132 4.29 12.88 1.52
N VAL A 133 3.08 12.39 1.84
CA VAL A 133 2.29 12.90 2.98
C VAL A 133 3.02 12.70 4.32
N GLN A 134 3.66 11.55 4.54
CA GLN A 134 4.41 11.29 5.78
C GLN A 134 5.66 12.16 5.94
N ASN A 135 6.22 12.66 4.84
CA ASN A 135 7.48 13.40 4.83
C ASN A 135 7.31 14.88 4.42
N ASP A 136 6.06 15.35 4.31
CA ASP A 136 5.70 16.74 3.96
C ASP A 136 6.33 17.21 2.63
N LEU A 137 6.18 16.39 1.58
CA LEU A 137 6.68 16.64 0.22
C LEU A 137 5.59 17.09 -0.76
#